data_AF-A0AA96A4Q2-F1
#
_entry.id   AF-A0AA96A4Q2-F1
#
_cell.length_a   1.000
_cell.length_b   1.000
_cell.length_c   1.000
_cell.angle_alpha   90.00
_cell.angle_beta   90.00
_cell.angle_gamma   90.00
#
_symmetry.space_group_name_H-M   'P 1'
#
loop_
_entity.id
_entity.type
_entity.pdbx_description
1 polymer ?
#
loop_
_entity_poly.entity_id
_entity_poly.type
_entity_poly.pdbx_seq_one_letter_code
_entity_poly.pdbx_strand_id
1 'polypeptide(L)'
;FCTWITSTENRLYIGWFGVLMIPTLLTATSVFIIAFVAAPPVDIDGIREPVAGSLLYGNNIISGAIIPSSAAIGIHFYPIWEATSLDE
;
A
#
# COMPACT_ATOMS: atom_id res chain seq x y z
N PHE A 1 0.16 18.89 25.84
CA PHE A 1 0.02 18.08 24.60
C PHE A 1 0.29 18.92 23.36
N CYS A 2 -0.53 19.95 23.05
CA CYS A 2 -0.33 20.79 21.85
C CYS A 2 1.08 21.42 21.75
N THR A 3 1.61 21.94 22.87
CA THR A 3 2.95 22.51 22.95
C THR A 3 4.06 21.52 22.58
N TRP A 4 3.86 20.23 22.85
CA TRP A 4 4.81 19.18 22.48
C TRP A 4 4.69 18.82 20.99
N ILE A 5 3.46 18.70 20.47
CA ILE A 5 3.20 18.45 19.04
C ILE A 5 3.84 19.55 18.18
N THR A 6 3.79 20.81 18.62
CA THR A 6 4.34 21.95 17.88
C THR A 6 5.74 22.36 18.35
N SER A 7 6.43 21.55 19.17
CA SER A 7 7.76 21.89 19.67
C SER A 7 8.81 21.88 18.55
N THR A 8 9.64 22.92 18.51
CA THR A 8 10.80 23.06 17.60
C THR A 8 12.01 22.26 18.07
N GLU A 9 12.02 21.80 19.32
CA GLU A 9 13.12 21.03 19.91
C GLU A 9 13.02 19.52 19.64
N ASN A 10 11.94 19.07 19.00
CA ASN A 10 11.81 17.67 18.60
C ASN A 10 12.82 17.34 17.49
N ARG A 11 13.52 16.21 17.61
CA ARG A 11 14.51 15.73 16.61
C ARG A 11 13.91 15.60 15.21
N LEU A 12 12.64 15.22 15.13
CA LEU A 12 11.80 15.26 13.93
C LEU A 12 10.56 16.05 14.29
N TYR A 13 10.32 17.13 13.57
CA TYR A 13 9.14 17.97 13.79
C TYR A 13 7.85 17.19 13.49
N ILE A 14 6.84 17.33 14.36
CA ILE A 14 5.54 16.67 14.21
C ILE A 14 4.57 17.66 13.56
N GLY A 15 4.16 18.69 14.30
CA GLY A 15 3.11 19.62 13.88
C GLY A 15 1.75 18.94 13.69
N TRP A 16 0.70 19.72 13.38
CA TRP A 16 -0.63 19.14 13.19
C TRP A 16 -0.75 18.28 11.92
N PHE A 17 0.02 18.59 10.87
CA PHE A 17 0.10 17.72 9.69
C PHE A 17 0.77 16.38 9.99
N GLY A 18 1.79 16.36 10.86
CA GLY A 18 2.48 15.14 11.27
C GLY A 18 1.55 14.10 11.91
N VAL A 19 0.49 14.56 12.60
CA VAL A 19 -0.51 13.68 13.22
C VAL A 19 -1.23 12.80 12.18
N LEU A 20 -1.46 13.31 10.96
CA LEU A 20 -2.04 12.53 9.87
C LEU A 20 -0.96 11.86 9.00
N MET A 21 0.12 12.57 8.74
CA MET A 21 1.20 12.11 7.87
C MET A 21 1.89 10.86 8.42
N ILE A 22 2.22 10.83 9.72
CA ILE A 22 2.95 9.71 10.31
C ILE A 22 2.16 8.39 10.18
N PRO A 23 0.92 8.26 10.64
CA PRO A 23 0.20 6.99 10.54
C PRO A 23 -0.10 6.58 9.08
N THR A 24 -0.41 7.54 8.20
CA THR A 24 -0.71 7.24 6.79
C THR A 24 0.53 6.77 6.02
N LEU A 25 1.68 7.44 6.19
CA LEU A 25 2.93 7.02 5.55
C LEU A 25 3.46 5.69 6.09
N LEU A 26 3.35 5.46 7.40
CA LEU A 26 3.75 4.18 7.99
C LEU A 26 2.91 3.03 7.44
N THR A 27 1.59 3.22 7.35
CA THR A 27 0.67 2.21 6.80
C THR A 27 0.97 1.94 5.32
N ALA A 28 1.10 2.99 4.50
CA ALA A 28 1.41 2.85 3.09
C ALA A 28 2.76 2.15 2.86
N THR A 29 3.77 2.51 3.65
CA THR A 29 5.12 1.92 3.56
C THR A 29 5.12 0.45 3.98
N SER A 30 4.45 0.09 5.08
CA SER A 30 4.39 -1.30 5.53
C SER A 30 3.69 -2.19 4.51
N VAL A 31 2.57 -1.73 3.94
CA VAL A 31 1.82 -2.49 2.93
C VAL A 31 2.62 -2.60 1.64
N PHE A 32 3.25 -1.52 1.18
CA PHE A 32 4.08 -1.52 -0.03
C PHE A 32 5.23 -2.54 0.08
N ILE A 33 5.96 -2.57 1.19
CA ILE A 33 7.08 -3.49 1.39
C ILE A 33 6.60 -4.94 1.34
N ILE A 34 5.53 -5.27 2.06
CA ILE A 34 4.99 -6.65 2.10
C ILE A 34 4.51 -7.06 0.70
N ALA A 35 3.75 -6.20 0.02
CA ALA A 35 3.21 -6.50 -1.30
C ALA A 35 4.31 -6.65 -2.35
N PHE A 36 5.32 -5.78 -2.35
CA PHE A 36 6.43 -5.85 -3.31
C PHE A 36 7.24 -7.13 -3.15
N VAL A 37 7.36 -7.64 -1.92
CA VAL A 37 8.08 -8.89 -1.66
C VAL A 37 7.21 -10.11 -1.99
N ALA A 38 5.95 -10.14 -1.56
CA ALA A 38 5.20 -11.39 -1.41
C ALA A 38 3.78 -11.41 -1.98
N ALA A 39 3.28 -10.32 -2.60
CA ALA A 39 1.93 -10.34 -3.16
C ALA A 39 1.76 -11.42 -4.25
N PRO A 40 0.63 -12.14 -4.29
CA PRO A 40 0.31 -13.03 -5.39
C PRO A 40 0.07 -12.25 -6.70
N PRO A 41 0.02 -12.94 -7.86
CA PRO A 41 -0.35 -12.32 -9.13
C PRO A 41 -1.74 -11.65 -9.11
N VAL A 42 -1.88 -10.51 -9.78
CA VAL A 42 -3.12 -9.68 -9.76
C VAL A 42 -3.70 -9.55 -11.17
N ASP A 43 -5.01 -9.71 -11.33
CA ASP A 43 -5.73 -9.55 -12.60
C ASP A 43 -6.07 -8.08 -12.89
N ILE A 44 -5.07 -7.35 -13.42
CA ILE A 44 -5.14 -5.90 -13.69
C ILE A 44 -6.26 -5.52 -14.67
N ASP A 45 -6.47 -6.30 -15.72
CA ASP A 45 -7.41 -5.95 -16.79
C ASP A 45 -8.82 -6.53 -16.54
N GLY A 46 -8.98 -7.37 -15.51
CA GLY A 46 -10.27 -8.00 -15.19
C GLY A 46 -10.69 -9.08 -16.19
N ILE A 47 -9.73 -9.61 -16.95
CA ILE A 47 -9.93 -10.63 -18.00
C ILE A 47 -9.55 -12.03 -17.54
N ARG A 48 -9.27 -12.20 -16.24
CA ARG A 48 -8.79 -13.44 -15.62
C ARG A 48 -7.38 -13.84 -16.08
N GLU A 49 -6.51 -12.85 -16.31
CA GLU A 49 -5.09 -13.06 -16.63
C GLU A 49 -4.19 -12.38 -15.58
N PRO A 50 -3.86 -13.08 -14.48
CA PRO A 50 -3.07 -12.49 -13.40
C PRO A 50 -1.61 -12.20 -13.79
N VAL A 51 -1.12 -11.03 -13.40
CA VAL A 51 0.26 -10.58 -13.63
C VAL A 51 1.07 -10.67 -12.34
N ALA A 52 2.20 -11.37 -12.38
CA ALA A 52 3.11 -11.48 -11.24
C ALA A 52 3.97 -10.21 -11.09
N GLY A 53 3.84 -9.51 -9.96
CA GLY A 53 4.61 -8.28 -9.68
C GLY A 53 5.65 -8.40 -8.57
N SER A 54 5.55 -9.40 -7.69
CA SER A 54 6.38 -9.47 -6.49
C SER A 54 7.65 -10.30 -6.67
N LEU A 55 8.62 -10.10 -5.76
CA LEU A 55 9.94 -10.75 -5.82
C LEU A 55 9.83 -12.28 -5.64
N LEU A 56 9.01 -12.75 -4.68
CA LEU A 56 8.84 -14.18 -4.44
C LEU A 56 8.14 -14.90 -5.61
N TYR A 57 7.48 -14.16 -6.50
CA TYR A 57 6.83 -14.68 -7.71
C TYR A 57 7.67 -14.45 -8.99
N GLY A 58 9.00 -14.35 -8.84
CA GLY A 58 9.94 -14.42 -9.97
C GLY A 58 10.40 -13.09 -10.54
N ASN A 59 10.12 -11.97 -9.86
CA ASN A 59 10.60 -10.66 -10.26
C ASN A 59 11.91 -10.25 -9.59
N ASN A 60 12.67 -9.37 -10.25
CA ASN A 60 13.81 -8.67 -9.67
C ASN A 60 13.45 -7.20 -9.37
N ILE A 61 14.41 -6.38 -8.94
CA ILE A 61 14.16 -4.97 -8.58
C ILE A 61 13.68 -4.12 -9.77
N ILE A 62 14.03 -4.47 -11.01
CA ILE A 62 13.63 -3.75 -12.21
C ILE A 62 12.26 -4.22 -12.72
N SER A 63 12.00 -5.54 -12.69
CA SER A 63 10.75 -6.11 -13.18
C SER A 63 9.63 -6.11 -12.14
N GLY A 64 9.97 -5.98 -10.86
CA GLY A 64 9.02 -5.99 -9.76
C GLY A 64 8.17 -4.74 -9.74
N ALA A 65 6.87 -4.90 -9.47
CA ALA A 65 5.90 -3.83 -9.42
C ALA A 65 4.74 -4.18 -8.47
N ILE A 66 4.10 -3.15 -7.93
CA ILE A 66 2.76 -3.29 -7.34
C ILE A 66 1.77 -3.15 -8.48
N ILE A 67 1.08 -4.25 -8.80
CA ILE A 67 0.11 -4.29 -9.89
C ILE A 67 -1.15 -3.50 -9.48
N PRO A 68 -1.68 -2.60 -10.34
CA PRO A 68 -2.92 -1.88 -10.08
C PRO A 68 -4.13 -2.81 -9.85
N SER A 69 -5.17 -2.27 -9.23
CA SER A 69 -6.44 -2.96 -9.02
C SER A 69 -7.11 -3.34 -10.35
N SER A 70 -7.87 -4.44 -10.34
CA SER A 70 -8.58 -4.94 -11.50
C SER A 70 -9.53 -3.91 -12.12
N ALA A 71 -9.54 -3.81 -13.46
CA ALA A 71 -10.53 -3.00 -14.20
C ALA A 71 -11.98 -3.46 -13.95
N ALA A 72 -12.20 -4.70 -13.47
CA ALA A 72 -13.51 -5.17 -13.02
C ALA A 72 -14.05 -4.42 -11.78
N ILE A 73 -13.16 -3.85 -10.95
CA ILE A 73 -13.52 -2.97 -9.82
C ILE A 73 -13.87 -1.56 -10.34
N GLY A 74 -13.30 -1.14 -11.47
CA GLY A 74 -13.50 0.19 -12.03
C GLY A 74 -13.04 1.30 -11.06
N ILE A 75 -13.97 2.20 -10.70
CA ILE A 75 -13.73 3.31 -9.77
C ILE A 75 -14.39 3.10 -8.41
N HIS A 76 -14.85 1.88 -8.12
CA HIS A 76 -15.45 1.56 -6.83
C HIS A 76 -14.38 1.59 -5.73
N PHE A 77 -14.76 2.08 -4.55
CA PHE A 77 -13.90 2.05 -3.38
C PHE A 77 -13.82 0.63 -2.85
N TYR A 78 -12.62 0.05 -2.82
CA TYR A 78 -12.39 -1.36 -2.49
C TYR A 78 -11.42 -1.52 -1.29
N PRO A 79 -11.88 -1.25 -0.06
CA PRO A 79 -11.14 -1.55 1.15
C PRO A 79 -11.17 -3.05 1.46
N ILE A 80 -10.30 -3.50 2.38
CA ILE A 80 -10.15 -4.92 2.76
C ILE A 80 -11.48 -5.57 3.16
N TRP A 81 -12.40 -4.83 3.78
CA TRP A 81 -13.69 -5.36 4.24
C TRP A 81 -14.77 -5.45 3.16
N GLU A 82 -14.50 -4.99 1.92
CA GLU A 82 -15.37 -5.28 0.77
C GLU A 82 -15.03 -6.64 0.12
N ALA A 83 -13.86 -7.20 0.42
CA ALA A 83 -13.49 -8.54 -0.04
C ALA A 83 -14.06 -9.63 0.89
N THR A 84 -14.36 -10.79 0.32
CA THR A 84 -14.85 -11.97 1.06
C THR A 84 -13.72 -12.64 1.86
N SER A 85 -12.47 -12.46 1.44
CA SER A 85 -11.28 -13.01 2.08
C SER A 85 -10.02 -12.19 1.73
N LEU A 86 -8.89 -12.49 2.36
CA LEU A 86 -7.60 -11.89 2.00
C LEU A 86 -7.01 -12.44 0.70
N ASP A 87 -7.51 -13.58 0.23
CA ASP A 87 -7.04 -14.26 -0.99
C ASP A 87 -7.80 -13.82 -2.25
N GLU A 88 -8.90 -13.07 -2.10
CA GLU A 88 -9.71 -12.49 -3.19
C GLU A 88 -9.08 -11.20 -3.73
#